data_AF-A0A923S409-F1
#
_entry.id   AF-A0A923S409-F1
#
_cell.length_a   1.000
_cell.length_b   1.000
_cell.length_c   1.000
_cell.angle_alpha   90.00
_cell.angle_beta   90.00
_cell.angle_gamma   90.00
#
_symmetry.space_group_name_H-M   'P 1'
#
loop_
_entity.id
_entity.type
_entity.pdbx_description
1 polymer ?
#
loop_
_entity_poly.entity_id
_entity_poly.type
_entity_poly.pdbx_seq_one_letter_code
_entity_poly.pdbx_strand_id
1 'polypeptide(L)'
;MPLGADDEAALHANRLLDLLDAKTLAVVAKDLTRVPLEIRAQLMVEGKPIRYAWFPTGGVMSMLASVQGTQATIEVGTIGNEGVVGLPLFLGAPRAPGDCFAQMLGERRPTVSRAASLLQQRHAIAYSRGRITVVDRAKLEDISCPCYGLVRAEYDSMLRSRG
;
A
#
# COMPACT_ATOMS: atom_id res chain seq x y z
N MET A 1 2.95 -0.22 29.76
CA MET A 1 1.47 -0.23 29.81
C MET A 1 1.00 -1.31 28.84
N PRO A 2 0.02 -2.17 29.16
CA PRO A 2 -0.54 -3.07 28.15
C PRO A 2 -1.16 -2.24 27.02
N LEU A 3 -1.04 -2.73 25.78
CA LEU A 3 -1.59 -2.09 24.60
C LEU A 3 -3.12 -2.12 24.64
N GLY A 4 -3.78 -1.09 24.10
CA GLY A 4 -5.23 -1.11 23.95
C GLY A 4 -5.68 -2.16 22.93
N ALA A 5 -6.93 -2.61 22.99
CA ALA A 5 -7.47 -3.63 22.07
C ALA A 5 -7.33 -3.24 20.58
N ASP A 6 -7.42 -1.94 20.26
CA ASP A 6 -7.20 -1.43 18.90
C ASP A 6 -5.74 -1.48 18.45
N ASP A 7 -4.80 -1.36 19.40
CA ASP A 7 -3.36 -1.47 19.12
C ASP A 7 -2.96 -2.95 18.96
N GLU A 8 -3.58 -3.85 19.73
CA GLU A 8 -3.40 -5.29 19.60
C GLU A 8 -3.91 -5.82 18.26
N ALA A 9 -5.11 -5.38 17.82
CA ALA A 9 -5.60 -5.69 16.48
C ALA A 9 -4.71 -5.11 15.36
N ALA A 10 -4.07 -3.96 15.59
CA ALA A 10 -3.15 -3.35 14.63
C ALA A 10 -1.80 -4.09 14.56
N LEU A 11 -1.32 -4.68 15.65
CA LEU A 11 -0.11 -5.51 15.65
C LEU A 11 -0.25 -6.71 14.70
N HIS A 12 -1.42 -7.35 14.74
CA HIS A 12 -1.76 -8.49 13.89
C HIS A 12 -2.20 -8.10 12.46
N ALA A 13 -2.08 -6.82 12.10
CA ALA A 13 -2.34 -6.38 10.74
C ALA A 13 -1.11 -6.49 9.83
N ASN A 14 0.08 -6.74 10.39
CA ASN A 14 1.33 -6.94 9.66
C ASN A 14 1.79 -8.40 9.75
N ARG A 15 1.88 -9.07 8.61
CA ARG A 15 2.17 -10.51 8.52
C ARG A 15 3.59 -10.87 8.96
N LEU A 16 4.53 -9.93 8.93
CA LEU A 16 5.89 -10.17 9.43
C LEU A 16 5.89 -10.24 10.97
N LEU A 17 5.11 -9.37 11.63
CA LEU A 17 4.93 -9.42 13.08
C LEU A 17 4.20 -10.68 13.52
N ASP A 18 3.26 -11.19 12.73
CA ASP A 18 2.54 -12.44 13.00
C ASP A 18 3.43 -13.69 12.94
N LEU A 19 4.63 -13.61 12.35
CA LEU A 19 5.60 -14.71 12.34
C LEU A 19 6.39 -14.82 13.65
N LEU A 20 6.34 -13.79 14.51
CA LEU A 20 7.04 -13.79 15.78
C LEU A 20 6.28 -14.66 16.79
N ASP A 21 7.01 -15.37 17.64
CA ASP A 21 6.39 -16.03 18.79
C ASP A 21 5.83 -14.99 19.78
N ALA A 22 4.90 -15.43 20.63
CA ALA A 22 4.21 -14.52 21.56
C ALA A 22 5.16 -13.77 22.50
N LYS A 23 6.29 -14.40 22.89
CA LYS A 23 7.28 -13.79 23.77
C LYS A 23 8.03 -12.66 23.07
N THR A 24 8.45 -12.89 21.83
CA THR A 24 9.19 -11.93 21.01
C THR A 24 8.28 -10.79 20.60
N LEU A 25 7.06 -11.10 20.15
CA LEU A 25 6.06 -10.09 19.83
C LEU A 25 5.79 -9.19 21.04
N ALA A 26 5.62 -9.75 22.24
CA ALA A 26 5.39 -8.96 23.46
C ALA A 26 6.57 -8.04 23.85
N VAL A 27 7.80 -8.37 23.44
CA VAL A 27 8.96 -7.48 23.61
C VAL A 27 8.90 -6.34 22.59
N VAL A 28 8.78 -6.67 21.31
CA VAL A 28 8.73 -5.69 20.21
C VAL A 28 7.56 -4.73 20.38
N ALA A 29 6.39 -5.25 20.76
CA ALA A 29 5.15 -4.51 20.93
C ALA A 29 5.25 -3.35 21.94
N LYS A 30 6.18 -3.41 22.91
CA LYS A 30 6.41 -2.32 23.88
C LYS A 30 7.04 -1.08 23.27
N ASP A 31 7.81 -1.27 22.20
CA ASP A 31 8.54 -0.21 21.50
C ASP A 31 7.82 0.24 20.22
N LEU A 32 6.70 -0.40 19.87
CA LEU A 32 5.89 -0.03 18.72
C LEU A 32 4.96 1.14 19.08
N THR A 33 5.00 2.16 18.24
CA THR A 33 4.06 3.28 18.29
C THR A 33 3.26 3.30 16.99
N ARG A 34 1.94 3.31 17.12
CA ARG A 34 1.05 3.43 15.96
C ARG A 34 1.08 4.88 15.45
N VAL A 35 1.40 5.06 14.17
CA VAL A 35 1.46 6.37 13.53
C VAL A 35 0.61 6.35 12.25
N PRO A 36 -0.42 7.21 12.13
CA PRO A 36 -1.12 7.39 10.86
C PRO A 36 -0.17 8.12 9.88
N LEU A 37 -0.08 7.59 8.66
CA LEU A 37 0.74 8.20 7.60
C LEU A 37 -0.15 8.90 6.59
N GLU A 38 0.26 10.11 6.20
CA GLU A 38 -0.34 10.81 5.07
C GLU A 38 0.14 10.19 3.74
N ILE A 39 -0.66 10.34 2.70
CA ILE A 39 -0.23 9.97 1.35
C ILE A 39 1.01 10.82 0.99
N ARG A 40 2.00 10.18 0.36
CA ARG A 40 3.28 10.80 -0.03
C ARG A 40 4.18 11.15 1.17
N ALA A 41 3.85 10.73 2.39
CA ALA A 41 4.77 10.84 3.52
C ALA A 41 6.09 10.13 3.21
N GLN A 42 7.21 10.84 3.37
CA GLN A 42 8.54 10.29 3.12
C GLN A 42 9.05 9.58 4.38
N LEU A 43 9.25 8.27 4.28
CA LEU A 43 9.67 7.41 5.40
C LEU A 43 11.19 7.23 5.46
N MET A 44 11.85 7.25 4.29
CA MET A 44 13.30 7.21 4.15
C MET A 44 13.74 8.20 3.08
N VAL A 45 14.93 8.76 3.29
CA VAL A 45 15.60 9.64 2.34
C VAL A 45 16.95 9.05 1.99
N GLU A 46 17.24 8.90 0.71
CA GLU A 46 18.51 8.33 0.22
C GLU A 46 19.72 9.02 0.89
N GLY A 47 20.65 8.19 1.39
CA GLY A 47 21.87 8.65 2.05
C GLY A 47 21.67 9.31 3.42
N LYS A 48 20.45 9.46 3.94
CA LYS A 48 20.19 9.93 5.30
C LYS A 48 20.15 8.78 6.30
N PRO A 49 20.40 9.04 7.60
CA PRO A 49 20.29 8.01 8.63
C PRO A 49 18.89 7.38 8.69
N ILE A 50 18.83 6.05 8.79
CA ILE A 50 17.57 5.33 9.01
C ILE A 50 17.25 5.41 10.49
N ARG A 51 16.13 6.05 10.84
CA ARG A 51 15.74 6.30 12.24
C ARG A 51 14.75 5.29 12.80
N TYR A 52 13.87 4.78 11.95
CA TYR A 52 12.76 3.93 12.35
C TYR A 52 12.57 2.79 11.35
N ALA A 53 12.18 1.63 11.88
CA ALA A 53 11.57 0.58 11.08
C ALA A 53 10.04 0.77 11.12
N TRP A 54 9.39 0.69 9.97
CA TRP A 54 7.94 0.84 9.86
C TRP A 54 7.30 -0.49 9.47
N PHE A 55 6.29 -0.91 10.21
CA PHE A 55 5.50 -2.12 9.93
C PHE A 55 4.16 -1.68 9.34
N PRO A 56 3.96 -1.73 8.02
CA PRO A 56 2.71 -1.31 7.41
C PRO A 56 1.57 -2.17 7.93
N THR A 57 0.52 -1.52 8.43
CA THR A 57 -0.75 -2.17 8.82
C THR A 57 -1.87 -1.89 7.81
N GLY A 58 -1.56 -1.11 6.76
CA GLY A 58 -2.40 -0.81 5.61
C GLY A 58 -1.68 0.12 4.62
N GLY A 59 -2.19 0.19 3.39
CA GLY A 59 -1.51 0.88 2.29
C GLY A 59 -0.29 0.12 1.77
N VAL A 60 0.49 0.77 0.91
CA VAL A 60 1.76 0.23 0.38
C VAL A 60 2.81 1.34 0.33
N MET A 61 4.07 0.98 0.50
CA MET A 61 5.18 1.92 0.49
C MET A 61 6.03 1.65 -0.73
N SER A 62 6.28 2.65 -1.56
CA SER A 62 7.15 2.50 -2.73
C SER A 62 8.58 2.84 -2.37
N MET A 63 9.49 1.95 -2.72
CA MET A 63 10.92 2.16 -2.63
C MET A 63 11.45 2.64 -3.98
N LEU A 64 12.15 3.76 -3.96
CA LEU A 64 12.82 4.34 -5.12
C LEU A 64 14.33 4.28 -4.90
N ALA A 65 15.06 3.89 -5.94
CA ALA A 65 16.52 3.95 -5.94
C ALA A 65 17.01 4.85 -7.09
N SER A 66 18.07 5.60 -6.82
CA SER A 66 18.75 6.38 -7.85
C SER A 66 19.59 5.48 -8.75
N VAL A 67 19.51 5.72 -10.07
CA VAL A 67 20.37 5.04 -11.04
C VAL A 67 21.70 5.79 -11.11
N GLN A 68 22.79 5.12 -10.72
CA GLN A 68 24.12 5.70 -10.69
C GLN A 68 24.51 6.36 -12.02
N GLY A 69 25.04 7.58 -11.94
CA GLY A 69 25.46 8.35 -13.11
C GLY A 69 24.33 9.07 -13.86
N THR A 70 23.09 9.00 -13.36
CA THR A 70 21.94 9.71 -13.94
C THR A 70 21.13 10.43 -12.86
N GLN A 71 20.20 11.29 -13.29
CA GLN A 71 19.19 11.88 -12.40
C GLN A 71 17.90 11.05 -12.34
N ALA A 72 17.90 9.86 -12.94
CA ALA A 72 16.73 8.99 -12.97
C ALA A 72 16.59 8.21 -11.65
N THR A 73 15.35 8.12 -11.18
CA THR A 73 14.95 7.25 -10.07
C THR A 73 14.08 6.12 -10.62
N ILE A 74 14.29 4.91 -10.14
CA ILE A 74 13.49 3.73 -10.51
C ILE A 74 12.74 3.19 -9.30
N GLU A 75 11.51 2.74 -9.52
CA GLU A 75 10.77 1.97 -8.52
C GLU A 75 11.35 0.57 -8.43
N VAL A 76 11.91 0.27 -7.26
CA VAL A 76 12.51 -1.02 -6.95
C VAL A 76 11.43 -2.03 -6.54
N GLY A 77 10.39 -1.55 -5.86
CA GLY A 77 9.24 -2.35 -5.48
C GLY A 77 8.39 -1.69 -4.40
N THR A 78 7.26 -2.34 -4.12
CA THR A 78 6.32 -1.94 -3.07
C THR A 78 6.43 -2.81 -1.83
N ILE A 79 6.21 -2.22 -0.66
CA ILE A 79 6.19 -2.89 0.64
C ILE A 79 4.81 -2.69 1.26
N GLY A 80 4.03 -3.75 1.38
CA GLY A 80 2.73 -3.77 2.03
C GLY A 80 2.80 -4.34 3.45
N ASN A 81 1.66 -4.86 3.92
CA ASN A 81 1.56 -5.43 5.26
C ASN A 81 2.28 -6.78 5.42
N GLU A 82 2.88 -7.30 4.37
CA GLU A 82 3.74 -8.48 4.37
C GLU A 82 5.20 -8.19 4.76
N GLY A 83 5.59 -6.92 4.87
CA GLY A 83 6.99 -6.54 5.05
C GLY A 83 7.23 -5.45 6.08
N VAL A 84 8.42 -4.86 5.98
CA VAL A 84 8.92 -3.78 6.85
C VAL A 84 9.69 -2.78 6.01
N VAL A 85 9.47 -1.48 6.24
CA VAL A 85 10.32 -0.41 5.69
C VAL A 85 11.45 -0.15 6.68
N GLY A 86 12.66 0.03 6.17
CA GLY A 86 13.85 0.20 7.02
C GLY A 86 14.56 -1.11 7.35
N LEU A 87 14.29 -2.20 6.61
CA LEU A 87 15.01 -3.47 6.74
C LEU A 87 16.55 -3.31 6.85
N PRO A 88 17.22 -2.41 6.10
CA PRO A 88 18.67 -2.22 6.23
C PRO A 88 19.13 -1.85 7.65
N LEU A 89 18.27 -1.29 8.51
CA LEU A 89 18.57 -1.04 9.92
C LEU A 89 18.90 -2.33 10.69
N PHE A 90 18.19 -3.43 10.41
CA PHE A 90 18.46 -4.73 11.00
C PHE A 90 19.75 -5.37 10.47
N LEU A 91 20.24 -4.92 9.31
CA LEU A 91 21.51 -5.33 8.73
C LEU A 91 22.68 -4.44 9.16
N GLY A 92 22.44 -3.48 10.06
CA GLY A 92 23.46 -2.54 10.54
C GLY A 92 23.82 -1.43 9.56
N ALA A 93 23.03 -1.23 8.50
CA ALA A 93 23.26 -0.16 7.55
C ALA A 93 22.96 1.21 8.21
N PRO A 94 23.92 2.16 8.19
CA PRO A 94 23.75 3.43 8.88
C PRO A 94 22.86 4.42 8.11
N ARG A 95 22.61 4.18 6.81
CA ARG A 95 21.95 5.12 5.89
C ARG A 95 21.03 4.40 4.91
N ALA A 96 19.98 5.09 4.48
CA ALA A 96 19.02 4.54 3.54
C ALA A 96 19.64 4.38 2.15
N PRO A 97 19.45 3.22 1.48
CA PRO A 97 19.96 2.98 0.13
C PRO A 97 19.13 3.67 -0.96
N GLY A 98 17.99 4.23 -0.60
CA GLY A 98 17.05 4.88 -1.51
C GLY A 98 15.94 5.60 -0.73
N ASP A 99 15.09 6.28 -1.47
CA ASP A 99 13.91 6.93 -0.90
C ASP A 99 12.78 5.93 -0.68
N CYS A 100 11.93 6.21 0.31
CA CYS A 100 10.71 5.44 0.50
C CYS A 100 9.56 6.38 0.83
N PHE A 101 8.44 6.21 0.13
CA PHE A 101 7.24 7.03 0.31
C PHE A 101 6.04 6.15 0.63
N ALA A 102 5.19 6.61 1.54
CA ALA A 102 3.85 6.06 1.71
C ALA A 102 3.05 6.36 0.44
N GLN A 103 2.72 5.31 -0.32
CA GLN A 103 1.82 5.40 -1.45
C GLN A 103 0.43 4.89 -1.06
N MET A 104 -0.58 5.45 -1.71
CA MET A 104 -1.87 4.77 -1.80
C MET A 104 -1.99 4.19 -3.20
N LEU A 105 -1.32 3.07 -3.46
CA LEU A 105 -1.73 2.16 -4.52
C LEU A 105 -2.61 1.09 -3.87
N GLY A 106 -3.93 1.31 -3.94
CA GLY A 106 -4.93 0.36 -3.47
C GLY A 106 -5.51 0.73 -2.10
N GLU A 107 -6.70 1.33 -2.13
CA GLU A 107 -7.65 1.23 -1.03
C GLU A 107 -7.69 -0.21 -0.50
N ARG A 108 -7.65 -0.35 0.83
CA ARG A 108 -7.60 -1.63 1.57
C ARG A 108 -8.52 -2.71 0.97
N ARG A 109 -8.17 -3.99 1.11
CA ARG A 109 -9.03 -5.15 0.79
C ARG A 109 -10.45 -5.13 1.41
N PRO A 110 -10.74 -4.50 2.58
CA PRO A 110 -12.11 -4.23 2.98
C PRO A 110 -12.87 -3.27 2.04
N THR A 111 -12.21 -2.36 1.33
CA THR A 111 -12.85 -1.50 0.32
C THR A 111 -13.04 -2.21 -1.00
N VAL A 112 -12.10 -3.04 -1.48
CA VAL A 112 -12.36 -3.84 -2.70
C VAL A 112 -13.50 -4.83 -2.45
N SER A 113 -13.51 -5.54 -1.34
CA SER A 113 -14.63 -6.44 -1.01
C SER A 113 -15.94 -5.68 -0.81
N ARG A 114 -15.93 -4.50 -0.15
CA ARG A 114 -17.14 -3.69 0.07
C ARG A 114 -17.65 -3.01 -1.20
N ALA A 115 -16.75 -2.43 -1.99
CA ALA A 115 -17.05 -1.84 -3.29
C ALA A 115 -17.50 -2.93 -4.27
N ALA A 116 -16.81 -4.06 -4.34
CA ALA A 116 -17.24 -5.19 -5.14
C ALA A 116 -18.59 -5.73 -4.68
N SER A 117 -18.84 -5.83 -3.37
CA SER A 117 -20.15 -6.22 -2.83
C SER A 117 -21.23 -5.20 -3.21
N LEU A 118 -20.96 -3.90 -3.13
CA LEU A 118 -21.90 -2.85 -3.49
C LEU A 118 -22.20 -2.83 -4.99
N LEU A 119 -21.18 -3.01 -5.83
CA LEU A 119 -21.33 -3.12 -7.29
C LEU A 119 -22.04 -4.42 -7.69
N GLN A 120 -21.82 -5.51 -6.95
CA GLN A 120 -22.51 -6.79 -7.14
C GLN A 120 -23.98 -6.72 -6.71
N GLN A 121 -24.28 -6.05 -5.59
CA GLN A 121 -25.65 -5.75 -5.17
C GLN A 121 -26.40 -4.89 -6.18
N ARG A 122 -25.70 -4.01 -6.90
CA ARG A 122 -26.25 -3.20 -8.00
C ARG A 122 -26.26 -3.94 -9.34
N HIS A 123 -25.89 -5.22 -9.36
CA HIS A 123 -25.84 -6.06 -10.57
C HIS A 123 -24.95 -5.49 -11.68
N ALA A 124 -23.91 -4.73 -11.33
CA ALA A 124 -22.96 -4.18 -12.28
C ALA A 124 -21.78 -5.15 -12.53
N ILE A 125 -21.45 -5.95 -11.52
CA ILE A 125 -20.42 -7.00 -11.59
C ILE A 125 -20.92 -8.33 -11.00
N ALA A 126 -20.26 -9.43 -11.38
CA ALA A 126 -20.26 -10.69 -10.64
C ALA A 126 -18.88 -10.85 -9.98
N TYR A 127 -18.87 -11.18 -8.68
CA TYR A 127 -17.63 -11.37 -7.92
C TYR A 127 -17.62 -12.73 -7.21
N SER A 128 -16.57 -13.51 -7.44
CA SER A 128 -16.33 -14.80 -6.80
C SER A 128 -14.83 -14.99 -6.57
N ARG A 129 -14.39 -15.21 -5.32
CA ARG A 129 -13.00 -15.51 -4.88
C ARG A 129 -11.92 -15.06 -5.88
N GLY A 130 -11.57 -13.77 -5.85
CA GLY A 130 -10.47 -13.20 -6.66
C GLY A 130 -10.79 -12.95 -8.13
N ARG A 131 -12.00 -13.27 -8.61
CA ARG A 131 -12.46 -13.02 -9.98
C ARG A 131 -13.61 -12.03 -10.00
N ILE A 132 -13.42 -10.90 -10.68
CA ILE A 132 -14.45 -9.90 -10.97
C ILE A 132 -14.81 -10.01 -12.45
N THR A 133 -16.10 -10.07 -12.76
CA THR A 133 -16.62 -10.03 -14.13
C THR A 133 -17.58 -8.85 -14.24
N VAL A 134 -17.34 -7.95 -15.19
CA VAL A 134 -18.29 -6.89 -15.50
C VAL A 134 -19.47 -7.51 -16.24
N VAL A 135 -20.66 -7.46 -15.65
CA VAL A 135 -21.88 -8.03 -16.25
C VAL A 135 -22.76 -6.95 -16.88
N ASP A 136 -22.62 -5.70 -16.43
CA ASP A 136 -23.33 -4.55 -16.97
C ASP A 136 -22.42 -3.31 -16.93
N ARG A 137 -21.85 -2.98 -18.08
CA ARG A 137 -20.91 -1.87 -18.21
C ARG A 137 -21.61 -0.51 -18.06
N ALA A 138 -22.81 -0.35 -18.61
CA ALA A 138 -23.54 0.91 -18.53
C ALA A 138 -23.84 1.29 -17.07
N LYS A 139 -24.20 0.32 -16.23
CA LYS A 139 -24.36 0.55 -14.79
C LYS A 139 -23.07 0.95 -14.08
N LEU A 140 -21.92 0.38 -14.47
CA LEU A 140 -20.65 0.83 -13.90
C LEU A 140 -20.33 2.27 -14.26
N GLU A 141 -20.63 2.68 -15.49
CA GLU A 141 -20.43 4.05 -15.95
C GLU A 141 -21.35 5.03 -15.19
N ASP A 142 -22.61 4.67 -14.94
CA ASP A 142 -23.56 5.45 -14.15
C ASP A 142 -23.15 5.60 -12.66
N ILE A 143 -22.58 4.55 -12.07
CA ILE A 143 -22.10 4.57 -10.68
C ILE A 143 -20.76 5.34 -10.54
N SER A 144 -20.02 5.49 -11.64
CA SER A 144 -18.69 6.09 -11.62
C SER A 144 -18.73 7.60 -11.42
N CYS A 145 -17.67 8.12 -10.79
CA CYS A 145 -17.46 9.56 -10.69
C CYS A 145 -17.26 10.17 -12.11
N PRO A 146 -17.66 11.44 -12.34
CA PRO A 146 -17.41 12.15 -13.60
C PRO A 146 -15.97 12.10 -14.12
N CYS A 147 -14.98 11.88 -13.24
CA CYS A 147 -13.59 11.68 -13.64
C CYS A 147 -13.39 10.48 -14.59
N TYR A 148 -14.26 9.48 -14.54
CA TYR A 148 -14.23 8.34 -15.45
C TYR A 148 -14.35 8.77 -16.92
N GLY A 149 -15.22 9.75 -17.20
CA GLY A 149 -15.40 10.27 -18.56
C GLY A 149 -14.13 10.96 -19.10
N LEU A 150 -13.44 11.72 -18.24
CA LEU A 150 -12.17 12.37 -18.58
C LEU A 150 -11.07 11.35 -18.89
N VAL A 151 -10.91 10.35 -18.01
CA VAL A 151 -9.91 9.30 -18.19
C VAL A 151 -10.20 8.45 -19.43
N ARG A 152 -11.47 8.11 -19.70
CA ARG A 152 -11.87 7.37 -20.89
C ARG A 152 -11.58 8.13 -22.17
N ALA A 153 -11.90 9.43 -22.22
CA ALA A 153 -11.64 10.26 -23.39
C ALA A 153 -10.14 10.32 -23.73
N GLU A 154 -9.29 10.44 -22.70
CA GLU A 154 -7.83 10.41 -22.84
C GLU A 154 -7.34 9.05 -23.38
N TYR A 155 -7.83 7.96 -22.81
CA TYR A 155 -7.44 6.61 -23.22
C TYR A 155 -7.86 6.28 -24.66
N ASP A 156 -9.06 6.69 -25.04
CA ASP A 156 -9.58 6.52 -26.40
C ASP A 156 -8.78 7.37 -27.40
N SER A 157 -8.30 8.56 -27.00
CA SER A 157 -7.41 9.41 -27.80
C SER A 157 -6.07 8.72 -28.06
N MET A 158 -5.47 8.10 -27.03
CA MET A 158 -4.21 7.38 -27.12
C MET A 158 -4.30 6.09 -27.96
N LEU A 159 -5.43 5.40 -27.93
CA LEU A 159 -5.63 4.21 -28.77
C LEU A 159 -5.83 4.56 -30.24
N ARG A 160 -6.46 5.72 -30.52
CA ARG A 160 -6.63 6.22 -31.90
C ARG A 160 -5.34 6.75 -32.53
N SER A 161 -4.37 7.21 -31.74
CA SER A 161 -3.08 7.70 -32.24
C SER A 161 -2.05 6.58 -32.50
N ARG A 162 -2.40 5.33 -32.21
CA ARG A 162 -1.56 4.13 -32.42
C ARG A 162 -2.07 3.19 -33.52
N GLY A 163 -3.13 3.57 -34.24
CA GLY A 163 -3.65 2.88 -35.42
C GLY A 163 -3.57 3.79 -36.64
#